data_AF-A0A6G3WNY5-F1
#
_entry.id   AF-A0A6G3WNY5-F1
#
_cell.length_a   1.000
_cell.length_b   1.000
_cell.length_c   1.000
_cell.angle_alpha   90.00
_cell.angle_beta   90.00
_cell.angle_gamma   90.00
#
_symmetry.space_group_name_H-M   'P 1'
#
loop_
_entity.id
_entity.type
_entity.pdbx_description
1 polymer ?
#
loop_
_entity_poly.entity_id
_entity_poly.type
_entity_poly.pdbx_seq_one_letter_code
_entity_poly.pdbx_strand_id
1 'polypeptide(L)'
;GDRGDRGVSSLARRDIHAHCLEVPSITVDGLGLSGVDFVKMDVDGGERAALLGAAELLRKDRPALLIELESRLGPIAPAIDLLTGQGYAGWLLAGRRW
;
A
#
# COMPACT_ATOMS: atom_id res chain seq x y z
N GLY A 1 1.73 -27.60 -9.67
CA GLY A 1 2.74 -26.71 -9.09
C GLY A 1 2.85 -25.48 -9.95
N ASP A 2 2.95 -24.30 -9.35
CA ASP A 2 3.14 -23.03 -10.05
C ASP A 2 4.53 -22.99 -10.70
N ARG A 3 4.68 -22.33 -11.86
CA ARG A 3 5.88 -22.41 -12.71
C ARG A 3 7.08 -21.60 -12.19
N GLY A 4 6.96 -20.96 -11.03
CA GLY A 4 8.02 -20.14 -10.43
C GLY A 4 8.29 -18.83 -11.19
N ASP A 5 7.43 -18.47 -12.14
CA ASP A 5 7.44 -17.23 -12.92
C ASP A 5 6.77 -16.06 -12.18
N ARG A 6 6.19 -16.31 -11.01
CA ARG A 6 5.62 -15.30 -10.11
C ARG A 6 6.43 -15.23 -8.82
N GLY A 7 7.24 -14.19 -8.68
CA GLY A 7 7.81 -13.82 -7.38
C GLY A 7 6.70 -13.32 -6.48
N VAL A 8 6.29 -14.12 -5.50
CA VAL A 8 5.31 -13.73 -4.48
C VAL A 8 6.01 -13.58 -3.14
N SER A 9 6.04 -12.34 -2.63
CA SER A 9 6.59 -12.00 -1.31
C SER A 9 5.57 -11.13 -0.60
N SER A 10 4.84 -11.71 0.36
CA SER A 10 3.80 -11.00 1.10
C SER A 10 4.17 -10.90 2.58
N LEU A 11 3.74 -9.81 3.22
CA LEU A 11 3.78 -9.67 4.68
C LEU A 11 2.83 -10.66 5.37
N ALA A 12 1.79 -11.12 4.68
CA ALA A 12 0.88 -12.14 5.19
C ALA A 12 1.29 -13.53 4.72
N ARG A 13 1.38 -14.49 5.65
CA ARG A 13 1.63 -15.89 5.31
C ARG A 13 0.41 -16.48 4.59
N ARG A 14 0.66 -17.20 3.50
CA ARG A 14 -0.33 -17.96 2.71
C ARG A 14 0.26 -19.33 2.38
N ASP A 15 -0.60 -20.30 2.04
CA ASP A 15 -0.20 -21.67 1.73
C ASP A 15 0.66 -21.82 0.45
N ILE A 16 0.87 -20.71 -0.26
CA ILE A 16 1.72 -20.63 -1.45
C ILE A 16 3.19 -20.29 -1.13
N HIS A 17 3.50 -19.91 0.13
CA HIS A 17 4.87 -19.51 0.52
C HIS A 17 5.65 -20.69 1.09
N ALA A 18 6.77 -21.05 0.45
CA ALA A 18 7.66 -22.13 0.89
C ALA A 18 8.52 -21.76 2.11
N HIS A 19 8.84 -20.47 2.25
CA HIS A 19 9.68 -19.94 3.32
C HIS A 19 9.04 -18.70 3.97
N CYS A 20 9.35 -18.48 5.23
CA CYS A 20 8.93 -17.30 5.99
C CYS A 20 10.14 -16.80 6.77
N LEU A 21 10.38 -15.49 6.71
CA LEU A 21 11.42 -14.82 7.47
C LEU A 21 10.77 -13.72 8.28
N GLU A 22 11.15 -13.60 9.55
CA GLU A 22 10.81 -12.41 10.33
C GLU A 22 11.71 -11.27 9.89
N VAL A 23 11.09 -10.14 9.54
CA VAL A 23 11.80 -8.92 9.13
C VAL A 23 11.31 -7.75 9.99
N PRO A 24 12.22 -6.88 10.47
CA PRO A 24 11.81 -5.65 11.13
C PRO A 24 10.94 -4.79 10.20
N SER A 25 9.88 -4.22 10.76
CA SER A 25 9.01 -3.28 10.06
C SER A 25 9.23 -1.88 10.61
N ILE A 26 9.23 -0.87 9.74
CA ILE A 26 9.27 0.54 10.12
C ILE A 26 8.07 1.27 9.51
N THR A 27 7.72 2.43 10.09
CA THR A 27 6.74 3.33 9.49
C THR A 27 7.38 4.14 8.37
N VAL A 28 6.58 4.61 7.42
CA VAL A 28 7.06 5.50 6.35
C VAL A 28 7.58 6.82 6.93
N ASP A 29 6.88 7.39 7.90
CA ASP A 29 7.32 8.60 8.61
C ASP A 29 8.65 8.39 9.35
N GLY A 30 8.95 7.16 9.78
CA GLY A 30 10.22 6.78 10.40
C GLY A 30 11.42 6.89 9.47
N LEU A 31 11.21 6.99 8.16
CA LEU A 31 12.28 7.25 7.17
C LEU A 31 12.76 8.71 7.18
N GLY A 32 12.00 9.63 7.79
CA GLY A 32 12.37 11.05 7.85
C GLY A 32 12.40 11.75 6.49
N LEU A 33 11.60 11.27 5.53
CA LEU A 33 11.48 11.87 4.20
C LEU A 33 10.78 13.23 4.27
N SER A 34 11.12 14.13 3.35
CA SER A 34 10.46 15.43 3.17
C SER A 34 10.53 15.88 1.72
N GLY A 35 9.57 16.70 1.30
CA GLY A 35 9.46 17.14 -0.09
C GLY A 35 9.11 15.99 -1.03
N VAL A 36 8.30 15.03 -0.56
CA VAL A 36 7.87 13.90 -1.36
C VAL A 36 6.70 14.29 -2.24
N ASP A 37 6.90 14.29 -3.56
CA ASP A 37 5.86 14.66 -4.52
C ASP A 37 4.97 13.47 -4.96
N PHE A 38 5.46 12.24 -4.81
CA PHE A 38 4.77 11.04 -5.29
C PHE A 38 5.06 9.80 -4.45
N VAL A 39 4.02 9.00 -4.21
CA VAL A 39 4.12 7.69 -3.55
C VAL A 39 3.42 6.62 -4.38
N LYS A 40 4.16 5.56 -4.73
CA LYS A 40 3.57 4.28 -5.16
C LYS A 40 3.48 3.35 -3.94
N MET A 41 2.31 2.76 -3.71
CA MET A 41 2.07 1.79 -2.64
C MET A 41 1.45 0.51 -3.20
N ASP A 42 2.18 -0.58 -3.06
CA ASP A 42 1.86 -1.93 -3.55
C ASP A 42 2.47 -2.88 -2.52
N VAL A 43 1.69 -3.18 -1.47
CA VAL A 43 2.18 -3.81 -0.23
C VAL A 43 1.33 -5.02 0.18
N ASP A 44 0.68 -5.65 -0.79
CA ASP A 44 -0.06 -6.91 -0.66
C ASP A 44 -1.05 -6.94 0.53
N GLY A 45 -1.90 -5.91 0.67
CA GLY A 45 -2.92 -5.84 1.74
C GLY A 45 -2.45 -5.07 2.99
N GLY A 46 -1.19 -4.63 3.01
CA GLY A 46 -0.61 -3.81 4.07
C GLY A 46 -0.95 -2.32 3.97
N GLU A 47 -1.78 -1.89 3.02
CA GLU A 47 -1.92 -0.48 2.62
C GLU A 47 -2.44 0.37 3.79
N ARG A 48 -3.40 -0.15 4.57
CA ARG A 48 -3.90 0.56 5.76
C ARG A 48 -2.79 0.84 6.78
N ALA A 49 -1.94 -0.15 7.06
CA ALA A 49 -0.86 0.01 8.03
C ALA A 49 0.21 0.98 7.50
N ALA A 50 0.54 0.87 6.21
CA ALA A 50 1.47 1.77 5.55
C ALA A 50 0.96 3.23 5.53
N LEU A 51 -0.32 3.46 5.23
CA LEU A 51 -0.97 4.78 5.26
C LEU A 51 -0.97 5.40 6.66
N LEU A 52 -1.28 4.62 7.70
CA LEU A 52 -1.20 5.08 9.10
C LEU A 52 0.24 5.43 9.49
N GLY A 53 1.21 4.63 9.03
CA GLY A 53 2.63 4.90 9.22
C GLY A 53 3.18 6.05 8.36
N ALA A 54 2.39 6.64 7.48
CA ALA A 54 2.76 7.76 6.61
C ALA A 54 1.97 9.04 6.93
N ALA A 55 1.29 9.10 8.07
CA ALA A 55 0.33 10.15 8.38
C ALA A 55 0.96 11.55 8.34
N GLU A 56 2.18 11.73 8.84
CA GLU A 56 2.86 13.02 8.81
C GLU A 56 3.29 13.41 7.40
N LEU A 57 3.84 12.47 6.63
CA LEU A 57 4.19 12.69 5.22
C LEU A 57 2.95 13.07 4.40
N LEU A 58 1.85 12.32 4.52
CA LEU A 58 0.62 12.57 3.79
C LEU A 58 0.00 13.92 4.12
N ARG A 59 0.15 14.38 5.37
CA ARG A 59 -0.34 15.67 5.85
C ARG A 59 0.53 16.84 5.39
N LYS A 60 1.86 16.71 5.46
CA LYS A 60 2.81 17.79 5.17
C LYS A 60 3.04 17.97 3.67
N ASP A 61 3.36 16.89 2.99
CA ASP A 61 3.89 16.95 1.62
C ASP A 61 2.78 16.81 0.57
N ARG A 62 1.63 16.24 0.95
CA ARG A 62 0.45 16.08 0.08
C ARG A 62 0.79 15.44 -1.29
N PRO A 63 1.58 14.34 -1.34
CA PRO A 63 2.03 13.74 -2.60
C PRO A 63 0.88 13.25 -3.47
N ALA A 64 1.10 13.17 -4.78
CA ALA A 64 0.26 12.34 -5.64
C ALA A 64 0.41 10.86 -5.24
N LEU A 65 -0.70 10.11 -5.24
CA LEU A 65 -0.73 8.73 -4.76
C LEU A 65 -1.14 7.78 -5.88
N LEU A 66 -0.38 6.70 -6.04
CA LEU A 66 -0.76 5.52 -6.81
C LEU A 66 -0.76 4.31 -5.87
N ILE A 67 -1.94 3.83 -5.52
CA ILE A 67 -2.11 2.76 -4.53
C ILE A 67 -2.81 1.58 -5.18
N GLU A 68 -2.21 0.39 -5.07
CA GLU A 68 -2.82 -0.87 -5.48
C GLU A 68 -3.70 -1.40 -4.35
N LEU A 69 -5.02 -1.34 -4.56
CA LEU A 69 -6.01 -1.82 -3.60
C LEU A 69 -6.62 -3.13 -4.11
N GLU A 70 -6.17 -4.24 -3.53
CA GLU A 70 -6.58 -5.58 -3.96
C GLU A 70 -7.57 -6.20 -2.97
N SER A 71 -8.86 -6.23 -3.33
CA SER A 71 -9.92 -6.75 -2.45
C SER A 71 -9.78 -8.23 -2.11
N ARG A 72 -9.00 -8.99 -2.90
CA ARG A 72 -8.68 -10.40 -2.60
C ARG A 72 -7.78 -10.56 -1.37
N LEU A 73 -7.07 -9.50 -0.98
CA LEU A 73 -6.13 -9.50 0.16
C LEU A 73 -6.75 -8.91 1.43
N GLY A 74 -7.83 -8.14 1.29
CA GLY A 74 -8.57 -7.61 2.44
C GLY A 74 -9.58 -6.53 2.05
N PRO A 75 -10.32 -5.98 3.02
CA PRO A 75 -11.23 -4.88 2.78
C PRO A 75 -10.46 -3.60 2.42
N ILE A 76 -10.84 -2.98 1.30
CA ILE A 76 -10.17 -1.76 0.80
C ILE A 76 -10.76 -0.47 1.35
N ALA A 77 -12.00 -0.51 1.86
CA ALA A 77 -12.73 0.67 2.36
C ALA A 77 -11.95 1.45 3.44
N PRO A 78 -11.31 0.81 4.45
CA PRO A 78 -10.57 1.55 5.46
C PRO A 78 -9.42 2.40 4.90
N ALA A 79 -8.75 1.97 3.83
CA ALA A 79 -7.71 2.77 3.18
C ALA A 79 -8.31 3.99 2.47
N ILE A 80 -9.45 3.80 1.79
CA ILE A 80 -10.20 4.87 1.13
C ILE A 80 -10.69 5.89 2.17
N ASP A 81 -11.24 5.44 3.29
CA ASP A 81 -11.74 6.30 4.38
C ASP A 81 -10.61 7.15 4.99
N LEU A 82 -9.43 6.55 5.20
CA LEU A 82 -8.26 7.29 5.69
C LEU A 82 -7.81 8.38 4.71
N LEU A 83 -7.77 8.07 3.42
CA LEU A 83 -7.34 9.02 2.39
C LEU A 83 -8.34 10.15 2.20
N THR A 84 -9.62 9.81 2.10
CA THR A 84 -10.70 10.80 1.97
C THR A 84 -10.83 11.66 3.24
N GLY A 85 -10.66 11.07 4.43
CA GLY A 85 -10.60 11.81 5.70
C GLY A 85 -9.42 12.79 5.78
N GLN A 86 -8.34 12.53 5.05
CA GLN A 86 -7.23 13.48 4.86
C GLN A 86 -7.45 14.44 3.67
N GLY A 87 -8.59 14.40 3.00
CA GLY A 87 -8.90 15.29 1.87
C GLY A 87 -8.20 14.91 0.57
N TYR A 88 -7.85 13.64 0.38
CA TYR A 88 -7.49 13.12 -0.95
C TYR A 88 -8.75 12.80 -1.74
N ALA A 89 -8.71 13.12 -3.03
CA ALA A 89 -9.65 12.61 -4.02
C ALA A 89 -8.95 11.56 -4.88
N GLY A 90 -9.67 10.52 -5.27
CA GLY A 90 -9.14 9.43 -6.08
C GLY A 90 -9.93 9.26 -7.37
N TRP A 91 -9.25 8.75 -8.39
CA TRP A 91 -9.86 8.32 -9.64
C TRP A 91 -9.50 6.86 -9.86
N LEU A 92 -10.45 6.10 -10.40
CA LEU A 92 -10.24 4.72 -10.78
C LEU A 92 -10.47 4.58 -12.28
N LEU A 93 -9.61 3.79 -12.93
CA LEU A 93 -9.80 3.42 -14.31
C LEU A 93 -10.72 2.19 -14.36
N ALA A 94 -11.99 2.42 -14.65
CA ALA A 94 -12.95 1.32 -14.83
C ALA A 94 -12.77 0.71 -16.23
N GLY A 95 -12.04 -0.41 -16.32
CA GLY A 95 -11.81 -1.11 -17.58
C GLY A 95 -10.54 -0.65 -18.31
N ARG A 96 -10.59 -0.54 -19.64
CA ARG A 96 -9.41 -0.28 -20.50
C ARG A 96 -9.39 1.11 -21.15
N ARG A 97 -10.26 2.03 -20.74
CA ARG A 97 -10.35 3.38 -21.32
C ARG A 97 -10.53 4.41 -20.22
N TRP A 98 -9.74 5.48 -20.30
CA TRP A 98 -9.91 6.71 -19.51
C TRP A 98 -11.13 7.47 -20.02
#